data_AF-A0A7Y6Y3I1-F1
#
_entry.id   AF-A0A7Y6Y3I1-F1
#
_cell.length_a   1.000
_cell.length_b   1.000
_cell.length_c   1.000
_cell.angle_alpha   90.00
_cell.angle_beta   90.00
_cell.angle_gamma   90.00
#
_symmetry.space_group_name_H-M   'P 1'
#
loop_
_entity.id
_entity.type
_entity.pdbx_description
1 polymer ?
#
loop_
_entity_poly.entity_id
_entity_poly.type
_entity_poly.pdbx_seq_one_letter_code
_entity_poly.pdbx_strand_id
1 'polypeptide(L)' 'MTKIVPLTVEEHADLKIMPTADFSHLKDQHILPLVVHEFVSVSSDLPVVFVKVGENEQLVPMAMCGLKPGDNLVVGE' A
#
# COMPACT_ATOMS: atom_id res chain seq x y z
N MET A 1 5.96 -15.30 22.85
CA MET A 1 6.31 -14.21 23.79
C MET A 1 7.46 -13.43 23.19
N THR A 2 7.35 -12.12 23.04
CA THR A 2 8.42 -11.28 22.45
C THR A 2 9.56 -11.13 23.46
N LYS A 3 10.77 -11.56 23.09
CA LYS A 3 11.97 -11.47 23.93
C LYS A 3 12.60 -10.09 23.73
N ILE A 4 12.53 -9.22 24.74
CA ILE A 4 13.12 -7.88 24.72
C ILE A 4 14.54 -7.97 25.30
N VAL A 5 15.56 -7.74 24.47
CA VAL A 5 16.99 -7.77 24.86
C VAL A 5 17.70 -6.51 24.35
N PRO A 6 18.85 -6.13 24.96
CA PRO A 6 19.68 -5.04 24.45
C PRO A 6 20.20 -5.32 23.03
N LEU A 7 20.38 -4.26 22.24
CA LEU A 7 20.98 -4.35 20.91
C LEU A 7 22.49 -4.64 21.04
N THR A 8 22.91 -5.82 20.59
CA THR A 8 24.32 -6.26 20.57
C THR A 8 24.74 -6.65 19.16
N VAL A 9 26.03 -6.51 18.83
CA VAL A 9 26.56 -6.90 17.51
C VAL A 9 26.45 -8.42 17.35
N GLU A 10 26.73 -9.17 18.41
CA GLU A 10 26.71 -10.63 18.43
C GLU A 10 25.33 -11.20 18.09
N GLU A 11 24.25 -10.55 18.53
CA GLU A 11 22.88 -11.04 18.29
C GLU A 11 22.20 -10.40 17.08
N HIS A 12 22.64 -9.23 16.60
CA HIS A 12 21.89 -8.44 15.61
C HIS A 12 22.70 -8.02 14.37
N ALA A 13 23.97 -8.39 14.23
CA ALA A 13 24.82 -7.96 13.10
C ALA A 13 24.18 -8.22 11.73
N ASP A 14 23.46 -9.34 11.58
CA ASP A 14 22.84 -9.73 10.31
C ASP A 14 21.37 -9.33 10.19
N LEU A 15 20.79 -8.69 11.22
CA LEU A 15 19.41 -8.24 11.19
C LEU A 15 19.29 -7.00 10.28
N LYS A 16 18.56 -7.16 9.17
CA LYS A 16 18.34 -6.12 8.19
C LYS A 16 16.89 -6.10 7.71
N ILE A 17 16.43 -4.91 7.36
CA ILE A 17 15.16 -4.74 6.65
C ILE A 17 15.42 -5.16 5.20
N MET A 18 14.79 -6.25 4.78
CA MET A 18 14.82 -6.66 3.37
C MET A 18 13.78 -5.84 2.60
N PRO A 19 14.09 -5.36 1.38
CA PRO A 19 13.07 -4.80 0.53
C PRO A 19 12.04 -5.89 0.22
N THR A 20 10.79 -5.65 0.62
CA THR A 20 9.69 -6.60 0.38
C THR A 20 9.19 -6.38 -1.04
N ALA A 21 9.42 -7.33 -1.94
CA ALA A 21 8.80 -7.33 -3.26
C ALA A 21 7.42 -8.03 -3.27
N ASP A 22 7.04 -8.66 -2.14
CA ASP A 22 5.78 -9.37 -2.03
C ASP A 22 4.66 -8.44 -1.59
N PHE A 23 3.83 -8.06 -2.56
CA PHE A 23 2.64 -7.26 -2.33
C PHE A 23 1.36 -8.11 -2.23
N SER A 24 1.43 -9.44 -2.22
CA SER A 24 0.27 -10.35 -2.29
C SER A 24 -0.85 -10.05 -1.29
N HIS A 25 -0.52 -9.46 -0.14
CA HIS A 25 -1.48 -8.99 0.86
C HIS A 25 -2.44 -7.90 0.36
N LEU A 26 -2.14 -7.24 -0.75
CA LEU A 26 -2.95 -6.21 -1.40
C LEU A 26 -3.84 -6.75 -2.54
N LYS A 27 -3.84 -8.07 -2.79
CA LYS A 27 -4.60 -8.69 -3.88
C LYS A 27 -6.10 -8.35 -3.86
N ASP A 28 -6.66 -8.19 -2.66
CA ASP A 28 -8.09 -7.88 -2.49
C ASP A 28 -8.36 -6.36 -2.43
N GLN A 29 -7.34 -5.52 -2.57
CA GLN A 29 -7.47 -4.06 -2.51
C GLN A 29 -7.59 -3.47 -3.92
N HIS A 30 -8.82 -3.25 -4.36
CA HIS A 30 -9.12 -2.66 -5.67
C HIS A 30 -8.97 -1.13 -5.73
N ILE A 31 -8.85 -0.47 -4.57
CA ILE A 31 -8.62 0.98 -4.44
C ILE A 31 -7.59 1.26 -3.35
N LEU A 32 -6.67 2.19 -3.61
CA LEU A 32 -5.59 2.57 -2.69
C LEU A 32 -5.59 4.09 -2.47
N PRO A 33 -5.42 4.58 -1.24
CA PRO A 33 -5.37 6.02 -0.97
C PRO A 33 -4.15 6.66 -1.62
N LEU A 34 -4.30 7.90 -2.09
CA LEU A 34 -3.23 8.69 -2.69
C LEU A 34 -3.02 10.02 -1.97
N VAL A 35 -1.81 10.54 -2.05
CA VAL A 35 -1.47 11.91 -1.69
C VAL A 35 -1.08 12.71 -2.92
N VAL A 36 -1.23 14.03 -2.86
CA VAL A 36 -1.13 14.93 -4.04
C VAL A 36 0.20 14.79 -4.79
N HIS A 37 1.29 14.51 -4.09
CA HIS A 37 2.61 14.35 -4.70
C HIS A 37 2.77 13.07 -5.51
N GLU A 38 1.87 12.10 -5.36
CA GLU A 38 1.88 10.83 -6.10
C GLU A 38 1.09 10.93 -7.42
N PHE A 39 0.26 11.97 -7.61
CA PHE A 39 -0.68 12.03 -8.73
C PHE A 39 0.00 11.94 -10.09
N VAL A 40 1.11 12.66 -10.28
CA VAL A 40 1.82 12.67 -11.57
C VAL A 40 2.35 11.28 -11.89
N SER A 41 2.90 10.59 -10.90
CA SER A 41 3.47 9.25 -11.11
C SER A 41 2.42 8.17 -11.22
N VAL A 42 1.29 8.28 -10.52
CA VAL A 42 0.26 7.24 -10.52
C VAL A 42 -0.66 7.38 -11.74
N SER A 43 -0.94 8.61 -12.17
CA SER A 43 -1.85 8.87 -13.29
C SER A 43 -1.35 8.38 -14.66
N SER A 44 -0.06 8.02 -14.78
CA SER A 44 0.46 7.37 -15.99
C SER A 44 -0.02 5.93 -16.15
N ASP A 45 -0.22 5.21 -15.04
CA ASP A 45 -0.46 3.76 -15.05
C ASP A 45 -1.84 3.39 -14.50
N LEU A 46 -2.37 4.17 -13.56
CA LEU A 46 -3.62 3.91 -12.87
C LEU A 46 -4.56 5.12 -12.88
N PRO A 47 -5.87 4.91 -13.03
CA PRO A 47 -6.84 5.98 -12.86
C PRO A 47 -6.82 6.53 -11.44
N VAL A 48 -6.75 7.86 -11.33
CA VAL A 48 -6.97 8.59 -10.06
C VAL A 48 -8.46 8.91 -9.95
N VAL A 49 -9.12 8.39 -8.91
CA VAL A 49 -10.55 8.59 -8.62
C VAL A 49 -10.74 9.27 -7.28
N PHE A 50 -11.89 9.91 -7.09
CA PHE A 50 -12.26 10.54 -5.82
C PHE A 50 -13.45 9.80 -5.22
N VAL A 51 -13.24 9.24 -4.03
CA VAL A 51 -14.29 8.50 -3.30
C VAL A 51 -14.80 9.34 -2.14
N LYS A 52 -16.11 9.25 -1.87
CA LYS A 52 -16.70 9.85 -0.67
C LYS A 52 -16.39 8.97 0.54
N VAL A 53 -15.77 9.53 1.56
CA VAL A 53 -15.46 8.83 2.81
C VAL A 53 -16.18 9.51 3.98
N GLY A 54 -16.82 8.69 4.81
CA GLY A 54 -17.50 9.12 6.03
C GLY A 54 -18.80 9.90 5.80
N GLU A 55 -19.38 10.36 6.90
CA GLU A 55 -20.69 11.05 6.90
C GLU A 55 -20.61 12.47 6.30
N ASN A 56 -19.43 13.08 6.32
CA ASN A 56 -19.22 14.44 5.81
C ASN A 56 -19.05 14.52 4.28
N GLU A 57 -19.23 13.40 3.56
CA GLU A 57 -19.04 13.30 2.10
C GLU A 57 -17.68 13.82 1.61
N GLN A 58 -16.63 13.72 2.43
CA GLN A 58 -15.31 14.22 2.05
C GLN A 58 -14.77 13.39 0.89
N LEU A 59 -14.37 14.06 -0.18
CA LEU A 59 -13.72 13.43 -1.31
C LEU A 59 -12.25 13.18 -1.00
N VAL A 60 -11.84 11.91 -1.07
CA VAL A 60 -10.45 11.49 -0.89
C VAL A 60 -9.95 10.90 -2.21
N PRO A 61 -8.76 11.33 -2.69
CA PRO A 61 -8.16 10.75 -3.88
C PRO A 61 -7.67 9.33 -3.62
N MET A 62 -7.91 8.45 -4.59
CA MET A 62 -7.53 7.04 -4.56
C MET A 62 -7.04 6.61 -5.95
N ALA A 63 -6.08 5.69 -6.00
CA ALA A 63 -5.73 4.93 -7.21
C ALA A 63 -6.72 3.78 -7.37
N MET A 64 -7.18 3.52 -8.59
CA MET A 64 -8.01 2.37 -8.90
C MET A 64 -7.17 1.24 -9.49
N CYS A 65 -6.98 0.18 -8.72
CA CYS A 65 -6.25 -1.02 -9.11
C CYS A 65 -7.13 -2.07 -9.81
N GLY A 66 -8.45 -1.97 -9.65
CA GLY A 66 -9.42 -2.79 -10.37
C GLY A 66 -10.83 -2.25 -10.23
N LEU A 67 -11.70 -2.59 -11.20
CA LEU A 67 -13.08 -2.12 -11.23
C LEU A 67 -13.99 -2.91 -10.27
N LYS A 68 -13.69 -4.19 -10.07
CA LYS A 68 -14.48 -5.06 -9.21
C LYS A 68 -13.98 -4.94 -7.77
N PRO A 69 -14.87 -4.77 -6.78
CA PRO A 69 -14.47 -4.84 -5.38
C PRO A 69 -13.76 -6.16 -5.09
N GLY A 70 -12.62 -6.10 -4.40
CA GLY A 70 -11.83 -7.29 -4.08
C GLY A 70 -10.86 -7.74 -5.18
N ASP A 71 -10.75 -6.99 -6.28
CA ASP A 71 -9.93 -7.38 -7.44
C ASP A 71 -8.84 -6.33 -7.70
N ASN A 72 -7.59 -6.68 -7.45
CA ASN A 72 -6.42 -5.85 -7.73
C ASN A 72 -5.66 -6.41 -8.95
N LEU A 73 -5.65 -5.68 -10.07
CA LEU A 73 -5.02 -6.09 -11.32
C LEU A 73 -3.52 -5.73 -11.39
N VAL A 74 -2.99 -5.05 -10.38
CA VAL A 74 -1.58 -4.63 -10.30
C VAL A 74 -0.75 -5.67 -9.53
N VAL A 75 -1.36 -6.31 -8.54
CA VAL A 75 -0.70 -7.21 -7.61
C VAL A 75 -1.07 -8.64 -7.98
N GLY A 76 -0.44 -9.16 -9.03
CA GLY A 76 -0.79 -10.47 -9.59
C GLY A 76 0.02 -10.93 -10.81
N GLU A 77 1.07 -10.21 -11.19
CA GLU A 77 2.16 -10.72 -12.04
C GLU A 77 3.41 -11.04 -11.21
#